data_AF-C7EWL4-F1
#
_entry.id   AF-C7EWL4-F1
#
_cell.length_a   1.000
_cell.length_b   1.000
_cell.length_c   1.000
_cell.angle_alpha   90.00
_cell.angle_beta   90.00
_cell.angle_gamma   90.00
#
_symmetry.space_group_name_H-M   'P 1'
#
loop_
_entity.id
_entity.type
_entity.pdbx_description
1 polymer ?
#
loop_
_entity_poly.entity_id
_entity_poly.type
_entity_poly.pdbx_seq_one_letter_code
_entity_poly.pdbx_strand_id
1 'polypeptide(L)'
;LSFVMNSLYLATFALKVVAHNKISMGQMLQDFGKFLGMFLLVLFSFTIGLTQLYDKGYTSKEQKDCVGIFCEQQSNDTFHSFIGTCFALFWYIFSLAHVAIFVTRFSYGEELQSFVGAVI
;
A
#
# COMPACT_ATOMS: atom_id res chain seq x y z
N LEU A 1 -37.67 -23.68 -38.25
CA LEU A 1 -36.50 -22.90 -38.73
C LEU A 1 -36.47 -21.48 -38.14
N SER A 2 -37.57 -20.72 -38.15
CA SER A 2 -37.63 -19.32 -37.66
C SER A 2 -37.30 -19.14 -36.18
N PHE A 3 -37.68 -20.08 -35.31
CA PHE A 3 -37.32 -20.04 -33.88
C PHE A 3 -35.81 -20.16 -33.64
N VAL A 4 -35.15 -21.07 -34.38
CA VAL A 4 -33.70 -21.27 -34.30
C VAL A 4 -32.95 -20.03 -34.80
N MET A 5 -33.41 -19.44 -35.90
CA MET A 5 -32.82 -18.21 -36.43
C MET A 5 -32.99 -17.03 -35.47
N ASN A 6 -34.19 -16.81 -34.91
CA ASN A 6 -34.43 -15.72 -33.96
C ASN A 6 -33.63 -15.88 -32.65
N SER A 7 -33.50 -17.12 -32.15
CA SER A 7 -32.66 -17.42 -30.99
C SER A 7 -31.18 -17.13 -31.24
N LEU A 8 -30.68 -17.48 -32.43
CA LEU A 8 -29.29 -17.21 -32.82
C LEU A 8 -29.01 -15.70 -32.96
N TYR A 9 -29.97 -14.93 -33.48
CA TYR A 9 -29.89 -13.46 -33.52
C TYR A 9 -29.83 -12.85 -32.12
N LEU A 10 -30.67 -13.33 -31.20
CA LEU A 10 -30.70 -12.85 -29.81
C LEU A 10 -29.39 -13.17 -29.09
N ALA A 11 -28.85 -14.38 -29.27
CA ALA A 11 -27.57 -14.80 -28.70
C ALA A 11 -26.41 -13.93 -29.23
N THR A 12 -26.40 -13.64 -30.53
CA THR A 12 -25.37 -12.78 -31.15
C THR A 12 -25.44 -11.35 -30.64
N PHE A 13 -26.64 -10.81 -30.46
CA PHE A 13 -26.84 -9.48 -29.89
C PHE A 13 -26.36 -9.40 -28.42
N ALA A 14 -26.74 -10.39 -27.60
CA ALA A 14 -26.29 -10.47 -26.22
C ALA A 14 -24.76 -10.58 -26.09
N LEU A 15 -24.12 -11.40 -26.93
CA LEU A 15 -22.65 -11.52 -26.99
C LEU A 15 -21.98 -10.18 -27.33
N LYS A 16 -22.56 -9.41 -28.27
CA LYS A 16 -22.03 -8.10 -28.67
C LYS A 16 -22.11 -7.06 -27.55
N VAL A 17 -23.22 -7.04 -26.81
CA VAL A 17 -23.42 -6.14 -25.65
C VAL A 17 -22.48 -6.49 -24.51
N VAL A 18 -22.33 -7.78 -24.18
CA VAL A 18 -21.41 -8.23 -23.14
C VAL A 18 -19.97 -7.90 -23.52
N ALA A 19 -19.57 -8.13 -24.77
CA ALA A 19 -18.23 -7.79 -25.26
C ALA A 19 -17.95 -6.29 -25.12
N HIS A 20 -18.89 -5.43 -25.52
CA HIS A 20 -18.75 -3.98 -25.40
C HIS A 20 -18.56 -3.53 -23.94
N ASN A 21 -19.37 -4.07 -23.01
CA ASN A 21 -19.24 -3.75 -21.59
C ASN A 21 -17.93 -4.25 -20.98
N LYS A 22 -17.42 -5.43 -21.39
CA LYS A 22 -16.14 -5.94 -20.92
C LYS A 22 -14.95 -5.14 -21.45
N ILE A 23 -15.01 -4.65 -22.68
CA ILE A 23 -13.96 -3.79 -23.28
C ILE A 23 -13.88 -2.46 -22.53
N SER A 24 -15.03 -1.84 -22.21
CA SER A 24 -15.08 -0.61 -21.42
C SER A 24 -14.52 -0.80 -20.01
N MET A 25 -14.83 -1.91 -19.34
CA MET A 25 -14.27 -2.25 -18.03
C MET A 25 -12.75 -2.49 -18.09
N GLY A 26 -12.25 -3.12 -19.16
CA GLY A 26 -10.82 -3.37 -19.37
C GLY A 26 -10.01 -2.08 -19.54
N GLN A 27 -10.56 -1.08 -20.22
CA GLN A 27 -9.93 0.24 -20.37
C GLN A 27 -9.84 0.98 -19.03
N MET A 28 -10.90 0.96 -18.23
CA MET A 28 -10.89 1.53 -16.88
C MET A 28 -9.85 0.85 -15.97
N LEU A 29 -9.69 -0.47 -16.10
CA LEU A 29 -8.70 -1.23 -15.32
C LEU A 29 -7.27 -0.90 -15.75
N GLN A 30 -7.03 -0.63 -17.05
CA GLN A 30 -5.73 -0.17 -17.53
C GLN A 30 -5.37 1.22 -16.97
N ASP A 31 -6.33 2.15 -16.93
CA ASP A 31 -6.09 3.47 -16.38
C ASP A 31 -5.90 3.43 -14.85
N PHE A 32 -6.66 2.57 -14.16
CA PHE A 32 -6.41 2.27 -12.74
C PHE A 32 -5.02 1.66 -12.52
N GLY A 33 -4.58 0.75 -13.40
CA GLY A 33 -3.25 0.15 -13.34
C GLY A 33 -2.11 1.16 -13.48
N LYS A 34 -2.25 2.17 -14.36
CA LYS A 34 -1.28 3.28 -14.48
C LYS A 34 -1.21 4.11 -13.21
N PHE A 35 -2.36 4.45 -12.63
CA PHE A 35 -2.44 5.18 -11.37
C PHE A 35 -1.82 4.38 -10.22
N LEU A 36 -2.15 3.08 -10.13
CA LEU A 36 -1.58 2.17 -9.15
C LEU A 36 -0.07 2.03 -9.32
N GLY A 37 0.43 1.99 -10.56
CA GLY A 37 1.88 1.97 -10.84
C GLY A 37 2.59 3.21 -10.30
N MET A 38 2.08 4.40 -10.59
CA MET A 38 2.64 5.66 -10.06
C MET A 38 2.62 5.68 -8.52
N PHE A 39 1.51 5.24 -7.93
CA PHE A 39 1.36 5.13 -6.49
C PHE A 39 2.38 4.17 -5.86
N LEU A 40 2.58 2.99 -6.44
CA LEU A 40 3.55 2.02 -5.96
C LEU A 40 4.99 2.55 -6.08
N LEU A 41 5.33 3.29 -7.14
CA LEU A 41 6.65 3.91 -7.27
C LEU A 41 6.91 4.91 -6.15
N VAL A 42 5.95 5.78 -5.86
CA VAL A 42 6.03 6.72 -4.75
C VAL A 42 6.20 5.98 -3.42
N LEU A 43 5.37 4.96 -3.17
CA LEU A 43 5.44 4.14 -1.96
C LEU A 43 6.82 3.46 -1.81
N PHE A 44 7.38 2.91 -2.88
CA PHE A 44 8.70 2.31 -2.87
C PHE A 44 9.81 3.32 -2.59
N SER A 45 9.75 4.52 -3.18
CA SER A 45 10.73 5.59 -2.89
C SER A 45 10.73 5.98 -1.41
N PHE A 46 9.53 6.16 -0.83
CA PHE A 46 9.40 6.42 0.61
C PHE A 46 9.86 5.24 1.46
N THR A 47 9.53 4.01 1.05
CA THR A 47 9.96 2.79 1.76
C THR A 47 11.48 2.71 1.83
N ILE A 48 12.16 2.95 0.71
CA ILE A 48 13.62 2.95 0.64
C ILE A 48 14.20 4.08 1.50
N GLY A 49 13.64 5.30 1.41
CA GLY A 49 14.10 6.46 2.18
C GLY A 49 14.01 6.25 3.68
N LEU A 50 12.87 5.75 4.18
CA LEU A 50 12.67 5.45 5.59
C LEU A 50 13.52 4.26 6.04
N THR A 51 13.62 3.21 5.22
CA THR A 51 14.47 2.06 5.55
C THR A 51 15.93 2.50 5.72
N GLN A 52 16.45 3.37 4.85
CA GLN A 52 17.80 3.92 4.99
C GLN A 52 17.94 4.88 6.18
N LEU A 53 16.96 5.74 6.41
CA LEU A 53 16.98 6.68 7.54
C LEU A 53 16.97 5.95 8.89
N TYR A 54 16.25 4.84 8.97
CA TYR A 54 16.14 4.03 10.18
C TYR A 54 17.10 2.85 10.22
N ASP A 55 17.96 2.60 9.22
CA ASP A 55 18.92 1.48 9.22
C ASP A 55 20.05 1.70 10.25
N LYS A 56 19.78 1.47 11.54
CA LYS A 56 20.82 1.36 12.56
C LYS A 56 21.44 -0.02 12.46
N GLY A 57 22.56 -0.10 11.75
CA GLY A 57 23.39 -1.30 11.69
C GLY A 57 23.63 -1.86 13.10
N TYR A 58 22.97 -2.98 13.41
CA TYR A 58 23.11 -3.74 14.65
C TYR A 58 23.08 -2.88 15.93
N THR A 59 21.89 -2.40 16.31
CA THR A 59 21.64 -2.11 17.73
C THR A 59 20.71 -3.16 18.32
N SER A 60 21.13 -3.63 19.48
CA SER A 60 20.68 -4.79 20.25
C SER A 60 19.20 -5.10 20.11
N LYS A 61 18.87 -6.36 19.77
CA LYS A 61 17.52 -6.88 19.88
C LYS A 61 17.09 -6.83 21.35
N GLU A 62 16.51 -5.72 21.79
CA GLU A 62 15.63 -5.73 22.94
C GLU A 62 14.46 -6.63 22.56
N GLN A 63 14.36 -7.77 23.25
CA GLN A 63 13.32 -8.75 23.04
C GLN A 63 11.99 -8.17 23.52
N LYS A 64 11.29 -7.46 22.62
CA LYS A 64 9.93 -6.97 22.85
C LYS A 64 8.94 -8.06 22.43
N ASP A 65 7.95 -8.31 23.27
CA ASP A 65 6.90 -9.33 23.07
C ASP A 65 6.00 -9.03 21.84
N CYS A 66 6.03 -7.81 21.29
CA CYS A 66 5.28 -7.43 20.11
C CYS A 66 6.16 -6.58 19.18
N VAL A 67 6.21 -6.93 17.89
CA VAL A 67 6.97 -6.23 16.85
C VAL A 67 6.05 -5.89 15.68
N GLY A 68 6.03 -4.63 15.26
CA GLY A 68 5.29 -4.15 14.09
C GLY A 68 4.26 -3.06 14.39
N ILE A 69 3.47 -2.69 13.37
CA ILE A 69 2.51 -1.58 13.43
C ILE A 69 1.23 -1.85 14.24
N PHE A 70 0.96 -3.10 14.62
CA PHE A 70 -0.27 -3.50 15.33
C PHE A 70 -0.09 -3.58 16.86
N CYS A 71 1.10 -3.27 17.37
CA CYS A 71 1.38 -3.28 18.79
C CYS A 71 0.83 -2.02 19.47
N GLU A 72 0.35 -2.15 20.71
CA GLU A 72 -0.12 -1.02 21.52
C GLU A 72 0.96 0.06 21.70
N GLN A 73 2.24 -0.38 21.75
CA GLN A 73 3.40 0.50 21.78
C GLN A 73 4.25 0.29 20.52
N GLN A 74 4.04 1.17 19.54
CA GLN A 74 4.74 1.13 18.26
C GLN A 74 6.22 1.50 18.45
N SER A 75 7.14 0.64 17.97
CA SER A 75 8.58 0.90 17.99
C SER A 75 9.12 1.28 16.61
N ASN A 76 10.18 2.09 16.60
CA ASN A 76 10.90 2.49 15.38
C ASN A 76 11.52 1.29 14.63
N ASP A 77 11.60 0.11 15.27
CA ASP A 77 12.12 -1.14 14.67
C ASP A 77 11.34 -1.56 13.42
N THR A 78 10.08 -1.15 13.30
CA THR A 78 9.23 -1.46 12.15
C THR A 78 9.79 -0.88 10.85
N PHE A 79 10.51 0.25 10.92
CA PHE A 79 11.04 0.96 9.76
C PHE A 79 12.40 0.45 9.27
N HIS A 80 13.05 -0.45 10.01
CA HIS A 80 14.31 -1.09 9.58
C HIS A 80 14.09 -2.17 8.51
N SER A 81 12.91 -2.76 8.45
CA SER A 81 12.60 -3.80 7.47
C SER A 81 11.83 -3.21 6.30
N PHE A 82 12.32 -3.40 5.08
CA PHE A 82 11.66 -2.97 3.86
C PHE A 82 10.17 -3.39 3.79
N ILE A 83 9.85 -4.62 4.19
CA ILE A 83 8.46 -5.11 4.19
C ILE A 83 7.63 -4.45 5.30
N GLY A 84 8.22 -4.24 6.48
CA GLY A 84 7.58 -3.54 7.60
C GLY A 84 7.22 -2.10 7.24
N THR A 85 8.18 -1.37 6.66
CA THR A 85 8.01 0.00 6.17
C THR A 85 6.95 0.10 5.06
N CYS A 86 6.99 -0.81 4.07
CA CYS A 86 6.02 -0.82 2.97
C CYS A 86 4.59 -1.04 3.47
N PHE A 87 4.41 -1.99 4.40
CA PHE A 87 3.11 -2.27 5.00
C PHE A 87 2.63 -1.11 5.88
N ALA A 88 3.53 -0.48 6.66
CA ALA A 88 3.22 0.70 7.46
C ALA A 88 2.72 1.87 6.59
N LEU A 89 3.43 2.19 5.51
CA LEU A 89 3.05 3.25 4.57
C LEU A 89 1.73 2.96 3.86
N PHE A 90 1.49 1.70 3.49
CA PHE A 90 0.21 1.30 2.89
C PHE A 90 -0.97 1.59 3.83
N TRP A 91 -0.90 1.17 5.10
CA TRP A 91 -1.97 1.45 6.08
C TRP A 91 -2.06 2.92 6.50
N TYR A 92 -0.96 3.66 6.40
CA TYR A 92 -0.96 5.12 6.60
C TYR A 92 -1.81 5.84 5.55
N ILE A 93 -1.78 5.40 4.29
CA ILE A 93 -2.57 6.00 3.21
C ILE A 93 -4.07 5.82 3.44
N PHE A 94 -4.49 4.72 4.08
CA PHE A 94 -5.88 4.51 4.52
C PHE A 94 -6.21 5.22 5.84
N SER A 95 -5.29 6.04 6.38
CA SER A 95 -5.40 6.71 7.69
C SER A 95 -5.58 5.76 8.89
N LEU A 96 -5.37 4.46 8.71
CA LEU A 96 -5.49 3.48 9.79
C LEU A 96 -4.25 3.43 10.69
N ALA A 97 -3.10 3.90 10.17
CA ALA A 97 -1.86 4.00 10.95
C ALA A 97 -1.71 5.33 11.72
N HIS A 98 -2.41 6.42 11.35
CA HIS A 98 -2.34 7.70 12.08
C HIS A 98 -2.83 7.58 13.54
N VAL A 99 -3.73 6.62 13.80
CA VAL A 99 -4.21 6.29 15.16
C VAL A 99 -3.10 5.69 16.03
N ALA A 100 -2.12 5.00 15.44
CA ALA A 100 -1.03 4.32 16.17
C ALA A 100 0.25 5.18 16.30
N ILE A 101 0.48 6.14 15.40
CA ILE A 101 1.71 6.96 15.32
C ILE A 101 1.70 8.15 16.30
N PHE A 102 0.62 8.38 17.06
CA PHE A 102 0.58 9.46 18.07
C PHE A 102 1.49 9.23 19.30
N VAL A 103 2.34 8.21 19.28
CA VAL A 103 3.34 7.91 20.31
C VAL A 103 4.74 7.83 19.68
N THR A 104 5.13 8.79 18.83
CA THR A 104 6.55 9.11 18.62
C THR A 104 7.08 9.76 19.91
N ARG A 105 7.30 8.94 20.95
CA ARG A 105 7.96 9.35 22.18
C ARG A 105 9.37 9.82 21.80
N PHE A 106 9.57 11.13 21.82
CA PHE A 106 10.87 11.78 21.77
C PHE A 106 11.80 11.14 22.80
N SER A 107 12.71 10.27 22.34
CA SER A 107 13.86 9.85 23.12
C SER A 107 15.00 10.80 22.79
N TYR A 108 15.50 11.49 23.80
CA TYR A 108 16.42 12.65 23.76
C TYR A 108 17.76 12.45 23.01
N GLY A 109 18.01 11.27 22.44
CA GLY A 109 19.24 10.97 21.68
C GLY A 109 19.12 11.09 20.16
N GLU A 110 17.91 11.17 19.58
CA GLU A 110 17.69 11.02 18.12
C GLU A 110 16.71 12.05 17.53
N GLU A 111 16.72 13.27 18.05
CA GLU A 111 15.76 14.32 17.68
C GLU A 111 15.74 14.63 16.18
N LEU A 112 16.91 14.66 15.53
CA LEU A 112 17.04 15.03 14.12
C LEU A 112 16.52 13.93 13.18
N GLN A 113 16.78 12.66 13.50
CA GLN A 113 16.28 11.52 12.73
C GLN A 113 14.77 11.36 12.89
N SER A 114 14.26 11.53 14.11
CA SER A 114 12.83 11.51 14.39
C SER A 114 12.09 12.68 13.71
N PHE A 115 12.71 13.87 13.65
CA PHE A 115 12.13 15.01 12.94
C PHE A 115 12.08 14.77 11.43
N VAL A 116 13.19 14.34 10.82
CA VAL A 116 13.24 14.05 9.38
C VAL A 116 12.25 12.95 9.01
N GLY A 117 12.14 11.89 9.82
CA GLY A 117 11.17 10.81 9.61
C GLY A 117 9.71 11.22 9.76
N ALA A 118 9.40 12.25 10.56
CA ALA A 118 8.04 12.77 10.71
C ALA A 118 7.62 13.73 9.58
N VAL A 119 8.58 14.30 8.86
CA VAL A 119 8.35 15.21 7.72
C VAL A 119 8.18 14.44 6.39
N ILE A 120 8.80 13.27 6.29
CA ILE A 120 8.74 12.36 5.13
C ILE A 120 7.43 11.58 5.14
#